data_AF-A0A383DUH1-F1
#
_entry.id   AF-A0A383DUH1-F1
#
_cell.length_a   1.000
_cell.length_b   1.000
_cell.length_c   1.000
_cell.angle_alpha   90.00
_cell.angle_beta   90.00
_cell.angle_gamma   90.00
#
_symmetry.space_group_name_H-M   'P 1'
#
loop_
_entity.id
_entity.type
_entity.pdbx_description
1 polymer ?
#
loop_
_entity_poly.entity_id
_entity_poly.type
_entity_poly.pdbx_seq_one_letter_code
_entity_poly.pdbx_strand_id
1 'polypeptide(L)'
;MLHLVNESDFDAIFIGGSLISDNEFESRIEEVTKNTDLPVIIFPGSSSQLSEYADAVLFLSLISGRNPQYLIGEHVKSAPIIHNINLETIPTAYILL
;
A
#
# COMPACT_ATOMS: atom_id res chain seq x y z
N MET A 1 18.87 7.44 -1.75
CA MET A 1 18.14 6.76 -0.66
C MET A 1 17.78 5.34 -1.05
N LEU A 2 17.10 5.10 -2.18
CA LEU A 2 16.84 3.75 -2.70
C LEU A 2 18.12 2.89 -2.84
N HIS A 3 19.22 3.47 -3.33
CA HIS A 3 20.52 2.78 -3.37
C HIS A 3 20.93 2.17 -2.02
N LEU A 4 20.72 2.89 -0.91
CA LEU A 4 21.06 2.39 0.43
C LEU A 4 20.10 1.26 0.86
N VAL A 5 18.84 1.33 0.44
CA VAL A 5 17.86 0.26 0.68
C VAL A 5 18.26 -1.00 -0.07
N ASN A 6 18.65 -0.87 -1.34
CA ASN A 6 19.06 -2.01 -2.18
C ASN A 6 20.39 -2.65 -1.75
N GLU A 7 21.27 -1.90 -1.08
CA GLU A 7 22.52 -2.42 -0.49
C GLU A 7 22.32 -3.05 0.90
N SER A 8 21.10 -2.95 1.45
CA SER A 8 20.75 -3.51 2.76
C SER A 8 20.02 -4.84 2.59
N ASP A 9 19.95 -5.61 3.68
CA ASP A 9 19.28 -6.91 3.73
C ASP A 9 17.80 -6.74 4.14
N PHE A 10 17.02 -6.05 3.31
CA PHE A 10 15.58 -5.91 3.49
C PHE A 10 14.83 -6.88 2.56
N ASP A 11 13.75 -7.50 3.06
CA ASP A 11 12.94 -8.43 2.27
C ASP A 11 11.91 -7.75 1.36
N ALA A 12 11.47 -6.54 1.71
CA ALA A 12 10.42 -5.81 0.99
C ALA A 12 10.44 -4.31 1.33
N ILE A 13 9.82 -3.51 0.48
CA ILE A 13 9.60 -2.07 0.68
C ILE A 13 8.11 -1.81 0.85
N PHE A 14 7.72 -1.18 1.96
CA PHE A 14 6.35 -0.72 2.16
C PHE A 14 6.21 0.76 1.77
N ILE A 15 5.23 1.08 0.93
CA ILE A 15 4.97 2.45 0.47
C ILE A 15 3.55 2.87 0.84
N GLY A 16 3.43 4.02 1.49
CA GLY A 16 2.14 4.62 1.83
C GLY A 16 2.25 5.66 2.93
N GLY A 17 1.11 6.15 3.40
CA GLY A 17 1.07 7.15 4.48
C GLY A 17 -0.32 7.72 4.73
N SER A 18 -0.53 8.30 5.90
CA SER A 18 -1.87 8.74 6.35
C SER A 18 -2.38 10.02 5.68
N LEU A 19 -1.48 10.85 5.14
CA LEU A 19 -1.78 12.20 4.65
C LEU A 19 -1.22 12.45 3.24
N ILE A 20 -1.29 11.44 2.37
CA ILE A 20 -0.94 11.63 0.95
C ILE A 20 -2.11 12.33 0.28
N SER A 21 -1.92 13.61 -0.02
CA SER A 21 -2.94 14.49 -0.62
C SER A 21 -2.52 15.04 -1.99
N ASP A 22 -1.35 14.64 -2.49
CA ASP A 22 -0.92 14.95 -3.85
C ASP A 22 -1.38 13.85 -4.82
N ASN A 23 -1.28 14.14 -6.13
CA ASN A 23 -1.60 13.18 -7.19
C ASN A 23 -0.35 12.42 -7.67
N GLU A 24 0.70 12.37 -6.85
CA GLU A 24 2.01 11.79 -7.21
C GLU A 24 2.20 10.39 -6.61
N PHE A 25 1.16 9.78 -6.04
CA PHE A 25 1.28 8.47 -5.40
C PHE A 25 1.70 7.39 -6.41
N GLU A 26 1.05 7.37 -7.57
CA GLU A 26 1.30 6.39 -8.62
C GLU A 26 2.68 6.57 -9.26
N SER A 27 3.08 7.80 -9.58
CA SER A 27 4.40 8.13 -10.12
C SER A 27 5.53 7.75 -9.15
N ARG A 28 5.31 7.92 -7.84
CA ARG A 28 6.27 7.50 -6.80
C ARG A 28 6.42 5.97 -6.73
N ILE A 29 5.33 5.22 -6.82
CA ILE A 29 5.38 3.75 -6.82
C ILE A 29 6.16 3.29 -8.05
N GLU A 30 5.81 3.82 -9.23
CA GLU A 30 6.46 3.47 -10.50
C GLU A 30 7.98 3.77 -10.45
N GLU A 31 8.38 4.91 -9.89
CA GLU A 31 9.79 5.26 -9.75
C GLU A 31 10.52 4.32 -8.80
N VAL A 32 9.89 3.90 -7.70
CA VAL A 32 10.53 2.95 -6.76
C VAL A 32 10.69 1.58 -7.42
N THR A 33 9.64 1.06 -8.06
CA THR A 33 9.65 -0.28 -8.67
C THR A 33 10.64 -0.38 -9.83
N LYS A 34 10.87 0.71 -10.59
CA LYS A 34 11.90 0.77 -11.64
C LYS A 34 13.34 0.73 -11.11
N ASN A 35 13.55 0.99 -9.81
CA ASN A 35 14.87 1.19 -9.22
C ASN A 35 15.18 0.18 -8.10
N THR A 36 14.42 -0.92 -7.96
CA THR A 36 14.66 -1.97 -6.96
C THR A 36 14.15 -3.32 -7.45
N ASP A 37 14.81 -4.40 -7.04
CA ASP A 37 14.33 -5.77 -7.25
C ASP A 37 13.55 -6.30 -6.02
N LEU A 38 13.45 -5.50 -4.95
CA LEU A 38 12.69 -5.86 -3.76
C LEU A 38 11.18 -5.75 -4.02
N PRO A 39 10.36 -6.66 -3.49
CA PRO A 39 8.91 -6.54 -3.51
C PRO A 39 8.44 -5.19 -2.96
N VAL A 40 7.64 -4.47 -3.73
CA VAL A 40 7.04 -3.20 -3.36
C VAL A 40 5.58 -3.42 -2.99
N ILE A 41 5.28 -3.24 -1.70
CA ILE A 41 3.96 -3.52 -1.13
C ILE A 41 3.33 -2.21 -0.65
N ILE A 42 2.11 -1.95 -1.06
CA ILE A 42 1.37 -0.77 -0.62
C ILE A 42 0.92 -0.97 0.84
N PHE A 43 1.21 0.01 1.69
CA PHE A 43 0.66 0.17 3.04
C PHE A 43 -0.34 1.34 3.04
N PRO A 44 -1.61 1.10 2.66
CA PRO A 44 -2.51 2.16 2.26
C PRO A 44 -3.08 2.92 3.45
N GLY A 45 -3.16 4.25 3.33
CA GLY A 45 -3.93 5.13 4.22
C GLY A 45 -5.39 5.30 3.81
N SER A 46 -5.73 5.02 2.54
CA SER A 46 -7.06 5.14 1.95
C SER A 46 -7.15 4.37 0.63
N SER A 47 -8.36 4.20 0.10
CA SER A 47 -8.63 3.56 -1.19
C SER A 47 -8.09 4.32 -2.41
N SER A 48 -7.64 5.57 -2.23
CA SER A 48 -6.99 6.34 -3.30
C SER A 48 -5.51 6.00 -3.46
N GLN A 49 -4.92 5.25 -2.52
CA GLN A 49 -3.53 4.79 -2.56
C GLN A 49 -3.48 3.37 -3.11
N LEU A 50 -3.81 3.21 -4.38
CA LEU A 50 -3.70 1.95 -5.12
C LEU A 50 -2.92 2.23 -6.41
N SER A 51 -2.14 1.26 -6.86
CA SER A 51 -1.37 1.38 -8.09
C SER A 51 -1.13 0.00 -8.67
N GLU A 52 -1.23 -0.12 -10.00
CA GLU A 52 -0.92 -1.36 -10.73
C GLU A 52 0.58 -1.66 -10.80
N TYR A 53 1.43 -0.68 -10.46
CA TYR A 53 2.88 -0.85 -10.46
C TYR A 53 3.40 -1.61 -9.22
N ALA A 54 2.62 -1.68 -8.14
CA ALA A 54 3.02 -2.40 -6.94
C ALA A 54 2.77 -3.91 -7.07
N ASP A 55 3.57 -4.71 -6.37
CA ASP A 55 3.42 -6.16 -6.37
C ASP A 55 2.19 -6.59 -5.55
N ALA A 56 1.94 -5.93 -4.42
CA ALA A 56 0.82 -6.24 -3.53
C ALA A 56 0.31 -5.03 -2.73
N VAL A 57 -0.82 -5.20 -2.05
CA VAL A 57 -1.35 -4.25 -1.06
C VAL A 57 -1.69 -4.96 0.25
N LEU A 58 -1.29 -4.35 1.37
CA LEU A 58 -1.77 -4.72 2.69
C LEU A 58 -3.23 -4.29 2.83
N PHE A 59 -4.15 -5.24 2.84
CA PHE A 59 -5.57 -4.96 2.89
C PHE A 59 -6.04 -4.78 4.34
N LEU A 60 -5.72 -3.60 4.89
CA LEU A 60 -5.78 -3.29 6.31
C LEU A 60 -7.20 -3.26 6.88
N SER A 61 -7.45 -4.01 7.95
CA SER A 61 -8.57 -3.82 8.87
C SER A 61 -8.06 -3.24 10.19
N LEU A 62 -8.33 -1.95 10.46
CA LEU A 62 -7.94 -1.30 11.72
C LEU A 62 -8.87 -1.74 12.86
N ILE A 63 -8.52 -2.84 13.51
CA ILE A 63 -9.37 -3.50 14.52
C ILE A 63 -9.35 -2.82 15.89
N SER A 64 -8.32 -2.03 16.21
CA SER A 64 -8.32 -1.20 17.43
C SER A 64 -9.03 0.15 17.25
N GLY A 65 -9.48 0.47 16.03
CA GLY A 65 -10.17 1.71 15.70
C GLY A 65 -11.67 1.67 16.02
N ARG A 66 -12.26 2.87 16.24
CA ARG A 66 -13.72 3.06 16.39
C ARG A 66 -14.40 3.57 15.13
N ASN A 67 -13.64 3.81 14.06
CA ASN A 67 -14.16 4.34 12.81
C ASN A 67 -14.40 3.18 11.83
N PRO A 68 -15.67 2.86 11.48
CA PRO A 68 -15.99 1.76 10.57
C PRO A 68 -15.41 1.97 9.16
N GLN A 69 -15.04 3.20 8.79
CA GLN A 69 -14.35 3.49 7.54
C GLN A 69 -13.08 2.66 7.39
N TYR A 70 -12.27 2.54 8.44
CA TYR A 70 -11.00 1.80 8.42
C TYR A 70 -11.14 0.33 8.84
N LEU A 71 -12.33 -0.10 9.28
CA LEU A 71 -12.62 -1.51 9.55
C LEU A 71 -13.06 -2.23 8.26
N ILE A 72 -13.92 -1.59 7.47
CA ILE A 72 -14.53 -2.19 6.26
C ILE A 72 -14.77 -1.18 5.12
N GLY A 73 -14.95 0.11 5.42
CA GLY A 73 -15.35 1.11 4.43
C GLY A 73 -14.32 1.30 3.31
N GLU A 74 -13.03 1.32 3.63
CA GLU A 74 -11.95 1.36 2.63
C GLU A 74 -11.91 0.05 1.82
N HIS A 75 -12.20 -1.12 2.40
CA HIS A 75 -12.28 -2.38 1.65
C HIS A 75 -13.33 -2.35 0.56
N VAL A 76 -14.53 -1.85 0.88
CA VAL A 76 -15.63 -1.75 -0.09
C VAL A 76 -15.25 -0.85 -1.27
N LYS A 77 -14.52 0.25 -1.01
CA LYS A 77 -14.07 1.17 -2.06
C LYS A 77 -12.94 0.59 -2.90
N SER A 78 -11.97 -0.06 -2.26
CA SER A 78 -10.77 -0.59 -2.91
C SER A 78 -11.01 -1.89 -3.69
N ALA A 79 -11.91 -2.76 -3.22
CA ALA A 79 -12.14 -4.09 -3.80
C ALA A 79 -12.36 -4.11 -5.33
N PRO A 80 -13.26 -3.29 -5.92
CA PRO A 80 -13.42 -3.28 -7.38
C PRO A 80 -12.19 -2.78 -8.12
N ILE A 81 -11.46 -1.81 -7.55
CA ILE A 81 -10.24 -1.25 -8.15
C ILE A 81 -9.15 -2.33 -8.18
N ILE A 82 -8.87 -2.93 -7.02
CA ILE A 82 -7.92 -4.03 -6.85
C ILE A 82 -8.21 -5.16 -7.84
N HIS A 83 -9.48 -5.56 -7.97
CA HIS A 83 -9.87 -6.59 -8.92
C HIS A 83 -9.56 -6.21 -10.37
N ASN A 84 -9.85 -4.96 -10.76
CA ASN A 84 -9.62 -4.49 -12.13
C ASN A 84 -8.13 -4.43 -12.50
N ILE A 85 -7.25 -4.05 -11.57
CA ILE A 85 -5.80 -3.98 -11.80
C ILE A 85 -5.07 -5.28 -11.45
N ASN A 86 -5.80 -6.34 -11.03
CA ASN A 86 -5.25 -7.63 -10.63
C ASN A 86 -4.13 -7.53 -9.57
N LEU A 87 -4.28 -6.61 -8.61
CA LEU A 87 -3.30 -6.38 -7.55
C LEU A 87 -3.41 -7.44 -6.46
N GLU A 88 -2.29 -8.04 -6.04
CA GLU A 88 -2.27 -9.03 -4.96
C GLU A 88 -2.71 -8.40 -3.63
N THR A 89 -3.61 -9.07 -2.91
CA THR A 89 -4.11 -8.59 -1.62
C THR A 89 -3.62 -9.45 -0.48
N ILE A 90 -3.03 -8.80 0.53
CA ILE A 90 -2.56 -9.44 1.76
C ILE A 90 -3.49 -9.01 2.91
N PRO A 91 -4.46 -9.85 3.33
CA PRO A 91 -5.38 -9.50 4.42
C PRO A 91 -4.61 -9.22 5.71
N THR A 92 -4.78 -8.03 6.29
CA THR A 92 -3.93 -7.57 7.39
C THR A 92 -4.77 -6.98 8.52
N ALA A 93 -4.73 -7.58 9.71
CA ALA A 93 -5.29 -6.99 10.92
C ALA A 93 -4.32 -5.95 11.47
N TYR A 94 -4.77 -4.70 11.62
CA TYR A 94 -3.94 -3.59 12.09
C TYR A 94 -4.40 -3.12 13.47
N ILE A 95 -3.45 -3.07 14.41
CA ILE A 95 -3.65 -2.61 15.78
C ILE A 95 -2.73 -1.41 15.99
N LEU A 96 -3.33 -0.24 16.22
CA LEU A 96 -2.65 0.91 16.81
C LEU A 96 -2.73 0.81 18.34
N LEU A 97 -1.59 0.96 19.01
CA LEU A 97 -1.40 0.88 20.46
C LEU A 97 -1.25 2.26 21.10
#